data_AF-A0A932Z006-F1
#
_entry.id   AF-A0A932Z006-F1
#
_cell.length_a   1.000
_cell.length_b   1.000
_cell.length_c   1.000
_cell.angle_alpha   90.00
_cell.angle_beta   90.00
_cell.angle_gamma   90.00
#
_symmetry.space_group_name_H-M   'P 1'
#
loop_
_entity.id
_entity.type
_entity.pdbx_description
1 polymer ?
#
loop_
_entity_poly.entity_id
_entity_poly.type
_entity_poly.pdbx_seq_one_letter_code
_entity_poly.pdbx_strand_id
1 'polypeptide(L)'
;MKSFRIHHTIGWSLSGAMVILLLGAIGVGAMTYERAYRDRIFPGVRIGMMDVGGLTRTEATTRVQAAVDAFLEQGIPFTYDGRTSVLDAVVRAPQGPDLAYTLIAFDVPALVDQAFARGRSTSQAVAWRERALGAMTDTALEVPLHATIDTERLERTLEEQYASSLALMEEPRLVAIAEDGAIRWDVREGRSGFRIAREATTSAIRARIAALDPAPVVLAVERVDPSTTVVDARAALPAVERAIARAPLTLTHGGSRWTVDATTLAGWMTLRDGTTPGIDRAAVDAYLTTIAGGIERSSENARFTFDAATKRVREFRPARTGQRIDRDDLVAQIADAAFGSAVPLITIPVVEESAAVDLGATNDFGIRELLGRGESSFAGSPKNRRHNIAIGTNLLNGLLIAPDEEFSLVRAISPFDDTRGYKQELVIKEGKTIPEFGGGLCQVATTLFRAVLQAGLPVLERTNHAYRVPYYEPPVGMDATIYGPKPDFTFRNDTGHHMLLLARVVGDKL
;
A
#
# COMPACT_ATOMS: atom_id res chain seq x y z
N MET A 1 80.14 17.74 62.44
CA MET A 1 79.61 18.69 61.44
C MET A 1 78.61 17.96 60.55
N LYS A 2 77.40 18.50 60.42
CA LYS A 2 76.31 18.00 59.56
C LYS A 2 76.53 18.48 58.12
N SER A 3 76.39 17.62 57.11
CA SER A 3 76.00 18.04 55.75
C SER A 3 75.31 16.86 55.04
N PHE A 4 73.97 16.80 55.11
CA PHE A 4 73.02 17.19 54.06
C PHE A 4 72.93 16.20 52.89
N ARG A 5 71.95 15.29 53.00
CA ARG A 5 71.24 14.65 51.89
C ARG A 5 70.61 15.75 51.02
N ILE A 6 70.66 15.62 49.69
CA ILE A 6 69.60 15.91 48.68
C ILE A 6 70.26 15.67 47.33
N HIS A 7 69.89 14.61 46.60
CA HIS A 7 70.06 14.55 45.13
C HIS A 7 69.16 13.47 44.46
N HIS A 8 68.49 12.60 45.21
CA HIS A 8 67.59 11.59 44.61
C HIS A 8 66.13 12.01 44.41
N THR A 9 65.70 13.16 44.95
CA THR A 9 64.30 13.62 44.85
C THR A 9 63.99 14.40 43.57
N ILE A 10 64.99 15.00 42.92
CA ILE A 10 64.78 15.92 41.78
C ILE A 10 64.52 15.16 40.46
N GLY A 11 65.14 14.00 40.25
CA GLY A 11 64.92 13.17 39.06
C GLY A 11 63.53 12.52 39.00
N TRP A 12 62.96 12.14 40.15
CA TRP A 12 61.60 11.59 40.24
C TRP A 12 60.53 12.67 40.05
N SER A 13 60.79 13.91 40.50
CA SER A 13 59.89 15.05 40.26
C SER A 13 59.87 15.52 38.81
N LEU A 14 60.99 15.47 38.08
CA LEU A 14 61.02 15.79 36.64
C LEU A 14 60.31 14.72 35.80
N SER A 15 60.53 13.43 36.08
CA SER A 15 59.83 12.33 35.42
C SER A 15 58.32 12.34 35.74
N GLY A 16 57.94 12.62 36.99
CA GLY A 16 56.54 12.77 37.38
C GLY A 16 55.85 13.96 36.71
N ALA A 17 56.53 15.11 36.62
CA ALA A 17 56.02 16.28 35.91
C ALA A 17 55.83 16.02 34.41
N MET A 18 56.74 15.27 33.78
CA MET A 18 56.62 14.89 32.38
C MET A 18 55.46 13.93 32.13
N VAL A 19 55.23 12.96 33.02
CA VAL A 19 54.06 12.07 32.95
C VAL A 19 52.75 12.84 33.13
N ILE A 20 52.69 13.80 34.07
CA ILE A 20 51.51 14.65 34.28
C ILE A 20 51.25 15.54 33.06
N LEU A 21 52.28 16.14 32.46
CA LEU A 21 52.16 16.92 31.23
C LEU A 21 51.68 16.06 30.04
N LEU A 22 52.19 14.83 29.94
CA LEU A 22 51.76 13.88 28.91
C LEU A 22 50.28 13.48 29.10
N LEU A 23 49.88 13.14 30.32
CA LEU A 23 48.49 12.81 30.65
C LEU A 23 47.55 14.01 30.47
N GLY A 24 48.01 15.22 30.79
CA GLY A 24 47.31 16.47 30.53
C GLY A 24 47.13 16.74 29.04
N ALA A 25 48.18 16.55 28.23
CA ALA A 25 48.11 16.68 26.77
C ALA A 25 47.17 15.63 26.14
N ILE A 26 47.22 14.38 26.62
CA ILE A 26 46.29 13.31 26.22
C ILE A 26 44.85 13.67 26.58
N GLY A 27 44.62 14.19 27.80
CA GLY A 27 43.30 14.62 28.26
C GLY A 27 42.74 15.80 27.45
N VAL A 28 43.56 16.80 27.14
CA VAL A 28 43.18 17.92 26.26
C VAL A 28 42.89 17.43 24.85
N GLY A 29 43.73 16.54 24.30
CA GLY A 29 43.51 15.91 23.00
C GLY A 29 42.22 15.09 22.94
N ALA A 30 41.90 14.35 24.00
CA ALA A 30 40.65 13.61 24.12
C ALA A 30 39.43 14.54 24.14
N MET A 31 39.48 15.64 24.90
CA MET A 31 38.40 16.62 24.97
C MET A 31 38.21 17.41 23.66
N THR A 32 39.29 17.79 22.98
CA THR A 32 39.21 18.48 21.69
C THR A 32 38.67 17.55 20.61
N TYR A 33 39.08 16.28 20.61
CA TYR A 33 38.54 15.25 19.73
C TYR A 33 37.05 15.02 19.97
N GLU A 34 36.62 14.85 21.22
CA GLU A 34 35.21 14.67 21.57
C GLU A 34 34.35 15.89 21.19
N ARG A 35 34.91 17.09 21.31
CA ARG A 35 34.22 18.31 20.89
C ARG A 35 34.14 18.45 19.37
N ALA A 36 35.19 18.09 18.64
CA ALA A 36 35.22 18.15 17.18
C ALA A 36 34.24 17.16 16.53
N TYR A 37 34.03 16.00 17.16
CA TYR A 37 33.13 14.95 16.69
C TYR A 37 31.83 14.85 17.49
N ARG A 38 31.40 15.91 18.17
CA ARG A 38 30.15 15.89 18.94
C ARG A 38 28.94 15.50 18.09
N ASP A 39 28.86 16.09 16.88
CA ASP A 39 27.74 15.92 15.94
C ASP A 39 28.16 15.22 14.64
N ARG A 40 29.34 14.59 14.63
CA ARG A 40 29.92 13.91 13.45
C ARG A 40 30.21 12.45 13.75
N ILE A 41 30.01 11.58 12.78
CA ILE A 41 30.41 10.17 12.85
C ILE A 41 31.94 10.11 13.02
N PHE A 42 32.43 9.19 13.85
CA PHE A 42 33.88 9.07 14.06
C PHE A 42 34.59 8.62 12.77
N PRO A 43 35.84 9.05 12.52
CA PRO A 43 36.65 8.56 11.41
C PRO A 43 36.77 7.03 11.40
N GLY A 44 36.84 6.44 10.21
CA GLY A 44 36.97 4.99 10.02
C GLY A 44 35.66 4.18 10.12
N VAL A 45 34.51 4.86 10.25
CA VAL A 45 33.18 4.24 10.21
C VAL A 45 32.64 4.19 8.79
N ARG A 46 32.11 3.04 8.38
CA ARG A 46 31.52 2.81 7.06
C ARG A 46 30.11 2.23 7.17
N ILE A 47 29.27 2.48 6.18
CA ILE A 47 28.01 1.75 5.96
C ILE A 47 28.18 0.93 4.67
N GLY A 48 28.32 -0.39 4.81
CA GLY A 48 28.82 -1.25 3.74
C GLY A 48 30.11 -0.68 3.13
N MET A 49 30.12 -0.50 1.81
CA MET A 49 31.25 0.09 1.09
C MET A 49 31.35 1.61 1.17
N MET A 50 30.42 2.31 1.83
CA MET A 50 30.40 3.77 1.87
C MET A 50 31.13 4.32 3.09
N ASP A 51 32.14 5.16 2.87
CA ASP A 51 32.76 5.93 3.94
C ASP A 51 31.81 7.04 4.41
N VAL A 52 31.52 7.05 5.72
CA VAL A 52 30.68 8.05 6.39
C VAL A 52 31.41 8.71 7.57
N GLY A 53 32.68 8.37 7.79
CA GLY A 53 33.50 8.93 8.86
C GLY A 53 33.68 10.44 8.69
N GLY A 54 33.55 11.19 9.78
CA GLY A 54 33.68 12.65 9.80
C GLY A 54 32.46 13.43 9.29
N LEU A 55 31.46 12.77 8.71
CA LEU A 55 30.21 13.39 8.27
C LEU A 55 29.28 13.64 9.47
N THR A 56 28.48 14.70 9.39
CA THR A 56 27.30 14.87 10.26
C THR A 56 26.24 13.83 9.91
N ARG A 57 25.27 13.59 10.81
CA ARG A 57 24.15 12.67 10.52
C ARG A 57 23.41 13.07 9.23
N THR A 58 23.13 14.35 9.04
CA THR A 58 22.46 14.85 7.82
C THR A 58 23.28 14.60 6.56
N GLU A 59 24.58 14.90 6.57
CA GLU A 59 25.47 14.64 5.43
C GLU A 59 25.59 13.15 5.12
N ALA A 60 25.68 12.31 6.16
CA ALA A 60 25.71 10.86 6.02
C ALA A 60 24.40 10.31 5.46
N THR A 61 23.24 10.77 5.96
CA THR A 61 21.92 10.40 5.43
C THR A 61 21.80 10.76 3.96
N THR A 62 22.14 11.99 3.55
CA THR A 62 22.10 12.38 2.13
C THR A 62 23.00 11.50 1.26
N ARG A 63 24.21 11.20 1.72
CA ARG A 63 25.17 10.36 0.97
C ARG A 63 24.67 8.93 0.80
N VAL A 64 24.20 8.31 1.90
CA VAL A 64 23.72 6.93 1.89
C VAL A 64 22.41 6.83 1.10
N GLN A 65 21.50 7.79 1.27
CA GLN A 65 20.24 7.84 0.53
C GLN A 65 20.49 7.94 -0.97
N ALA A 66 21.38 8.82 -1.42
CA ALA A 66 21.70 8.94 -2.85
C ALA A 66 22.28 7.64 -3.45
N ALA A 67 23.10 6.90 -2.69
CA ALA A 67 23.64 5.62 -3.13
C ALA A 67 22.58 4.52 -3.19
N VAL A 68 21.68 4.48 -2.20
CA VAL A 68 20.53 3.57 -2.18
C VAL A 68 19.58 3.89 -3.33
N ASP A 69 19.22 5.15 -3.54
CA ASP A 69 18.32 5.58 -4.61
C ASP A 69 18.89 5.21 -5.98
N ALA A 70 20.18 5.47 -6.21
CA ALA A 70 20.84 5.09 -7.46
C ALA A 70 20.85 3.58 -7.71
N PHE A 71 20.93 2.76 -6.65
CA PHE A 71 20.81 1.31 -6.75
C PHE A 71 19.36 0.88 -7.03
N LEU A 72 18.39 1.47 -6.33
CA LEU A 72 16.97 1.19 -6.52
C LEU A 72 16.45 1.60 -7.90
N GLU A 73 16.92 2.72 -8.45
CA GLU A 73 16.59 3.22 -9.79
C GLU A 73 17.04 2.29 -10.91
N GLN A 74 18.13 1.54 -10.71
CA GLN A 74 18.62 0.55 -11.67
C GLN A 74 17.79 -0.73 -11.66
N GLY A 75 17.01 -0.95 -10.60
CA GLY A 75 16.34 -2.21 -10.32
C GLY A 75 17.33 -3.35 -10.05
N ILE A 76 16.80 -4.52 -9.74
CA ILE A 76 17.61 -5.73 -9.52
C ILE A 76 17.45 -6.64 -10.73
N PRO A 77 18.49 -6.84 -11.55
CA PRO A 77 18.42 -7.78 -12.65
C PRO A 77 18.35 -9.22 -12.13
N PHE A 78 17.35 -9.97 -12.60
CA PHE A 78 17.25 -11.41 -12.39
C PHE A 78 17.54 -12.14 -13.69
N THR A 79 18.24 -13.26 -13.59
CA THR A 79 18.51 -14.13 -14.75
C THR A 79 17.96 -15.53 -14.49
N TYR A 80 17.19 -16.03 -15.44
CA TYR A 80 16.67 -17.40 -15.47
C TYR A 80 16.68 -17.91 -16.92
N ASP A 81 17.23 -19.12 -17.14
CA ASP A 81 17.29 -19.77 -18.45
C ASP A 81 17.80 -18.86 -19.59
N GLY A 82 18.89 -18.12 -19.32
CA GLY A 82 19.49 -17.17 -20.28
C GLY A 82 18.70 -15.88 -20.51
N ARG A 83 17.49 -15.74 -19.96
CA ARG A 83 16.70 -14.51 -20.00
C ARG A 83 16.98 -13.68 -18.78
N THR A 84 17.26 -12.39 -19.01
CA THR A 84 17.43 -11.42 -17.92
C THR A 84 16.25 -10.47 -17.92
N SER A 85 15.71 -10.17 -16.75
CA SER A 85 14.66 -9.18 -16.57
C SER A 85 14.93 -8.37 -15.32
N VAL A 86 14.65 -7.07 -15.38
CA VAL A 86 14.88 -6.17 -14.25
C VAL A 86 13.63 -6.17 -13.38
N LEU A 87 13.83 -6.40 -12.09
CA LEU A 87 12.80 -6.23 -11.08
C LEU A 87 12.94 -4.82 -10.49
N ASP A 88 11.92 -4.01 -10.69
CA ASP A 88 11.83 -2.71 -10.02
C ASP A 88 11.63 -2.93 -8.52
N ALA A 89 12.39 -2.23 -7.69
CA ALA A 89 12.23 -2.32 -6.24
C ALA A 89 10.90 -1.74 -5.73
N VAL A 90 10.21 -0.98 -6.58
CA VAL A 90 8.84 -0.52 -6.41
C VAL A 90 8.04 -1.06 -7.59
N VAL A 91 7.19 -2.05 -7.33
CA VAL A 91 6.42 -2.73 -8.37
C VAL A 91 5.07 -2.05 -8.51
N ARG A 92 4.72 -1.67 -9.74
CA ARG A 92 3.42 -1.09 -10.10
C ARG A 92 2.47 -2.20 -10.53
N ALA A 93 1.37 -2.42 -9.80
CA ALA A 93 0.41 -3.46 -10.15
C ALA A 93 -0.33 -3.14 -11.47
N PRO A 94 -0.60 -4.13 -12.34
CA PRO A 94 -1.33 -3.93 -13.59
C PRO A 94 -2.78 -3.44 -13.42
N GLN A 95 -3.41 -3.77 -12.29
CA GLN A 95 -4.83 -3.50 -12.01
C GLN A 95 -5.08 -2.13 -11.36
N GLY A 96 -4.06 -1.29 -11.25
CA GLY A 96 -4.17 0.00 -10.60
C GLY A 96 -2.82 0.70 -10.55
N PRO A 97 -2.60 1.77 -11.35
CA PRO A 97 -1.32 2.47 -11.42
C PRO A 97 -0.86 3.16 -10.11
N ASP A 98 -1.66 3.08 -9.04
CA ASP A 98 -1.36 3.57 -7.68
C ASP A 98 -1.08 2.47 -6.66
N LEU A 99 -1.20 1.19 -7.05
CA LEU A 99 -0.77 0.07 -6.22
C LEU A 99 0.73 -0.16 -6.45
N ALA A 100 1.52 0.88 -6.21
CA ALA A 100 2.96 0.79 -6.11
C ALA A 100 3.28 0.25 -4.71
N TYR A 101 3.77 -0.99 -4.64
CA TYR A 101 4.27 -1.54 -3.40
C TYR A 101 5.78 -1.65 -3.45
N THR A 102 6.41 -1.22 -2.35
CA THR A 102 7.85 -1.33 -2.16
C THR A 102 8.20 -2.78 -1.83
N LEU A 103 8.96 -3.44 -2.71
CA LEU A 103 9.50 -4.77 -2.45
C LEU A 103 10.73 -4.73 -1.53
N ILE A 104 11.53 -3.67 -1.65
CA ILE A 104 12.81 -3.52 -0.96
C ILE A 104 12.86 -2.12 -0.33
N ALA A 105 12.93 -2.06 0.99
CA ALA A 105 12.94 -0.81 1.74
C ALA A 105 14.20 -0.68 2.61
N PHE A 106 14.83 0.48 2.57
CA PHE A 106 16.00 0.82 3.39
C PHE A 106 15.60 1.80 4.49
N ASP A 107 15.98 1.52 5.73
CA ASP A 107 15.91 2.49 6.83
C ASP A 107 17.25 3.22 6.95
N VAL A 108 17.46 4.17 6.04
CA VAL A 108 18.69 4.97 5.99
C VAL A 108 18.92 5.76 7.30
N PRO A 109 17.90 6.40 7.92
CA PRO A 109 18.08 7.03 9.23
C PRO A 109 18.61 6.06 10.31
N ALA A 110 18.03 4.86 10.42
CA ALA A 110 18.50 3.87 11.39
C ALA A 110 19.94 3.39 11.11
N LEU A 111 20.31 3.20 9.84
CA LEU A 111 21.68 2.84 9.44
C LEU A 111 22.69 3.93 9.83
N VAL A 112 22.35 5.19 9.61
CA VAL A 112 23.17 6.34 9.99
C VAL A 112 23.28 6.47 11.50
N ASP A 113 22.21 6.20 12.24
CA ASP A 113 22.22 6.21 13.70
C ASP A 113 23.10 5.09 14.28
N GLN A 114 23.08 3.90 13.67
CA GLN A 114 23.98 2.80 14.01
C GLN A 114 25.45 3.18 13.73
N ALA A 115 25.73 3.80 12.59
CA ALA A 115 27.07 4.30 12.26
C ALA A 115 27.52 5.39 13.25
N PHE A 116 26.63 6.30 13.62
CA PHE A 116 26.92 7.33 14.61
C PHE A 116 27.18 6.74 16.01
N ALA A 117 26.52 5.66 16.38
CA ALA A 117 26.72 5.00 17.67
C ALA A 117 28.08 4.30 17.79
N ARG A 118 28.75 3.95 16.67
CA ARG A 118 30.10 3.37 16.69
C ARG A 118 31.09 4.33 17.35
N GLY A 119 31.90 3.83 18.27
CA GLY A 119 32.83 4.62 19.08
C GLY A 119 32.16 5.44 20.20
N ARG A 120 30.84 5.30 20.44
CA ARG A 120 30.08 6.01 21.48
C ARG A 120 29.48 5.07 22.55
N SER A 121 30.06 3.88 22.73
CA SER A 121 29.61 2.89 23.72
C SER A 121 29.62 3.43 25.16
N THR A 122 28.68 2.94 25.98
CA THR A 122 28.63 3.20 27.43
C THR A 122 29.86 2.64 28.15
N SER A 123 30.51 1.62 27.59
CA SER A 123 31.81 1.14 28.06
C SER A 123 32.93 1.99 27.46
N GLN A 124 33.58 2.80 28.30
CA GLN A 124 34.68 3.67 27.87
C GLN A 124 35.82 2.88 27.20
N ALA A 125 36.15 1.69 27.70
CA ALA A 125 37.19 0.85 27.11
C ALA A 125 36.85 0.39 25.67
N VAL A 126 35.57 0.06 25.42
CA VAL A 126 35.09 -0.32 24.07
C VAL A 126 35.09 0.90 23.15
N ALA A 127 34.59 2.03 23.63
CA ALA A 127 34.57 3.28 22.87
C ALA A 127 35.99 3.72 22.46
N TRP A 128 36.97 3.67 23.37
CA TRP A 128 38.36 4.01 23.08
C TRP A 128 39.02 3.03 22.10
N ARG A 129 38.76 1.73 22.24
CA ARG A 129 39.26 0.71 21.30
C ARG A 129 38.70 0.94 19.89
N GLU A 130 37.40 1.15 19.76
CA GLU A 130 36.75 1.42 18.47
C GLU A 130 37.31 2.70 17.82
N ARG A 131 37.44 3.79 18.59
CA ARG A 131 38.05 5.05 18.10
C ARG A 131 39.50 4.88 17.65
N ALA A 132 40.31 4.15 18.42
CA ALA A 132 41.69 3.89 18.08
C ALA A 132 41.80 3.04 16.80
N LEU A 133 40.97 2.00 16.66
CA LEU A 133 40.92 1.17 15.46
C LEU A 133 40.46 1.97 14.23
N GLY A 134 39.41 2.78 14.36
CA GLY A 134 38.90 3.65 13.28
C GLY A 134 39.88 4.76 12.87
N ALA A 135 40.73 5.22 13.78
CA ALA A 135 41.78 6.20 13.48
C ALA A 135 43.05 5.58 12.86
N MET A 136 43.28 4.28 13.05
CA MET A 136 44.49 3.57 12.60
C MET A 136 44.26 2.75 11.32
N THR A 137 43.01 2.47 10.95
CA THR A 137 42.67 1.64 9.79
C THR A 137 41.46 2.22 9.05
N ASP A 138 41.50 2.21 7.72
CA ASP A 138 40.44 2.75 6.85
C ASP A 138 39.13 1.92 6.85
N THR A 139 39.08 0.80 7.59
CA THR A 139 38.04 -0.24 7.48
C THR A 139 37.55 -0.82 8.82
N ALA A 140 37.90 -0.25 9.98
CA ALA A 140 37.68 -0.93 11.27
C ALA A 140 36.23 -1.03 11.77
N LEU A 141 35.32 -0.13 11.36
CA LEU A 141 33.98 -0.02 11.96
C LEU A 141 32.89 -0.03 10.89
N GLU A 142 32.60 -1.21 10.36
CA GLU A 142 31.55 -1.39 9.35
C GLU A 142 30.17 -1.58 10.00
N VAL A 143 29.17 -0.88 9.47
CA VAL A 143 27.75 -1.13 9.67
C VAL A 143 27.22 -1.80 8.41
N PRO A 144 26.70 -3.04 8.48
CA PRO A 144 26.22 -3.74 7.30
C PRO A 144 24.99 -3.05 6.73
N LEU A 145 25.04 -2.75 5.43
CA LEU A 145 23.88 -2.26 4.70
C LEU A 145 22.85 -3.39 4.59
N HIS A 146 21.64 -3.14 5.08
CA HIS A 146 20.54 -4.11 5.03
C HIS A 146 19.24 -3.42 4.64
N ALA A 147 18.35 -4.19 4.04
CA ALA A 147 17.02 -3.76 3.65
C ALA A 147 15.98 -4.77 4.15
N THR A 148 14.76 -4.27 4.36
CA THR A 148 13.57 -5.08 4.54
C THR A 148 13.05 -5.50 3.18
N ILE A 149 12.75 -6.79 3.02
CA ILE A 149 12.26 -7.36 1.76
C ILE A 149 10.88 -7.98 2.03
N ASP A 150 9.88 -7.58 1.26
CA ASP A 150 8.57 -8.25 1.25
C ASP A 150 8.68 -9.54 0.43
N THR A 151 9.03 -10.64 1.11
CA THR A 151 9.36 -11.90 0.44
C THR A 151 8.17 -12.55 -0.26
N GLU A 152 6.96 -12.35 0.26
CA GLU A 152 5.75 -12.93 -0.33
C GLU A 152 5.39 -12.21 -1.62
N ARG A 153 5.41 -10.87 -1.61
CA ARG A 153 5.16 -10.09 -2.82
C ARG A 153 6.27 -10.27 -3.84
N LEU A 154 7.53 -10.34 -3.40
CA LEU A 154 8.68 -10.59 -4.27
C LEU A 154 8.53 -11.90 -5.05
N GLU A 155 8.18 -12.99 -4.35
CA GLU A 155 7.98 -14.30 -4.99
C GLU A 155 6.88 -14.22 -6.04
N ARG A 156 5.70 -13.68 -5.67
CA ARG A 156 4.58 -13.54 -6.60
C ARG A 156 4.94 -12.69 -7.82
N THR A 157 5.62 -11.55 -7.64
CA THR A 157 6.05 -10.71 -8.78
C THR A 157 6.99 -11.46 -9.71
N LEU A 158 7.96 -12.18 -9.15
CA LEU A 158 8.89 -12.96 -9.96
C LEU A 158 8.19 -14.13 -10.66
N GLU A 159 7.25 -14.81 -10.01
CA GLU A 159 6.44 -15.86 -10.64
C GLU A 159 5.61 -15.30 -11.81
N GLU A 160 4.97 -14.16 -11.63
CA GLU A 160 4.23 -13.46 -12.69
C GLU A 160 5.14 -13.05 -13.86
N GLN A 161 6.30 -12.45 -13.56
CA GLN A 161 7.25 -11.96 -14.56
C GLN A 161 7.87 -13.10 -15.37
N TYR A 162 8.14 -14.24 -14.72
CA TYR A 162 8.73 -15.42 -15.36
C TYR A 162 7.70 -16.50 -15.72
N ALA A 163 6.38 -16.24 -15.59
CA ALA A 163 5.32 -17.23 -15.81
C ALA A 163 5.39 -17.93 -17.18
N SER A 164 5.88 -17.22 -18.21
CA SER A 164 6.02 -17.78 -19.57
C SER A 164 7.23 -18.70 -19.75
N SER A 165 8.24 -18.58 -18.89
CA SER A 165 9.50 -19.36 -18.93
C SER A 165 9.60 -20.38 -17.81
N LEU A 166 8.99 -20.11 -16.66
CA LEU A 166 8.91 -21.02 -15.54
C LEU A 166 7.75 -21.96 -15.82
N ALA A 167 8.05 -23.21 -16.15
CA ALA A 167 7.01 -24.23 -16.23
C ALA A 167 6.47 -24.47 -14.81
N LEU A 168 5.37 -23.79 -14.45
CA LEU A 168 4.74 -23.91 -13.15
C LEU A 168 4.17 -25.32 -12.96
N MET A 169 4.18 -25.79 -11.72
CA MET A 169 3.56 -27.06 -11.37
C MET A 169 2.05 -26.95 -11.56
N GLU A 170 1.45 -27.98 -12.16
CA GLU A 170 0.01 -28.10 -12.31
C GLU A 170 -0.48 -29.36 -11.59
N GLU A 171 -1.43 -29.21 -10.67
CA GLU A 171 -2.14 -30.36 -10.11
C GLU A 171 -3.06 -31.00 -11.17
N PRO A 172 -3.34 -32.31 -11.05
CA PRO A 172 -4.40 -32.96 -11.81
C PRO A 172 -5.72 -32.21 -11.61
N ARG A 173 -6.49 -32.06 -12.69
CA ARG A 173 -7.76 -31.34 -12.64
C ARG A 173 -8.88 -32.03 -13.40
N LEU A 174 -10.09 -31.74 -13.00
CA LEU A 174 -11.30 -32.17 -13.68
C LEU A 174 -11.41 -31.52 -15.06
N VAL A 175 -11.88 -32.29 -16.03
CA VAL A 175 -12.23 -31.81 -17.37
C VAL A 175 -13.63 -32.32 -17.69
N ALA A 176 -14.53 -31.38 -17.96
CA ALA A 176 -15.85 -31.67 -18.50
C ALA A 176 -15.75 -31.84 -20.02
N ILE A 177 -16.31 -32.93 -20.54
CA ILE A 177 -16.37 -33.25 -21.96
C ILE A 177 -17.85 -33.34 -22.32
N ALA A 178 -18.34 -32.38 -23.10
CA ALA A 178 -19.71 -32.34 -23.55
C ALA A 178 -19.84 -33.10 -24.88
N GLU A 179 -20.59 -34.21 -24.87
CA GLU A 179 -20.88 -35.04 -26.04
C GLU A 179 -22.38 -35.38 -26.05
N ASP A 180 -23.07 -35.11 -27.17
CA ASP A 180 -24.49 -35.44 -27.39
C ASP A 180 -25.46 -34.99 -26.28
N GLY A 181 -25.16 -33.87 -25.61
CA GLY A 181 -25.98 -33.33 -24.51
C GLY A 181 -25.74 -33.99 -23.14
N ALA A 182 -24.80 -34.93 -23.06
CA ALA A 182 -24.28 -35.48 -21.80
C ALA A 182 -22.92 -34.85 -21.46
N ILE A 183 -22.63 -34.74 -20.16
CA ILE A 183 -21.33 -34.27 -19.66
C ILE A 183 -20.59 -35.48 -19.09
N ARG A 184 -19.53 -35.90 -19.77
CA ARG A 184 -18.57 -36.89 -19.26
C ARG A 184 -17.44 -36.17 -18.54
N TRP A 185 -16.97 -36.75 -17.44
CA TRP A 185 -15.82 -36.22 -16.72
C TRP A 185 -14.56 -37.05 -16.94
N ASP A 186 -13.44 -36.37 -17.00
CA ASP A 186 -12.11 -36.98 -16.99
C ASP A 186 -11.17 -36.17 -16.10
N VAL A 187 -10.00 -36.73 -15.83
CA VAL A 187 -8.93 -36.03 -15.12
C VAL A 187 -7.78 -35.81 -16.07
N ARG A 188 -7.39 -34.55 -16.24
CA ARG A 188 -6.14 -34.19 -16.91
C ARG A 188 -4.99 -34.42 -15.96
N GLU A 189 -3.93 -35.06 -16.45
CA GLU A 189 -2.71 -35.31 -15.68
C GLU A 189 -2.06 -34.00 -15.23
N GLY A 190 -1.59 -34.02 -13.98
CA GLY A 190 -0.75 -32.96 -13.43
C GLY A 190 0.63 -32.94 -14.08
N ARG A 191 1.33 -31.83 -13.97
CA ARG A 191 2.67 -31.68 -14.55
C ARG A 191 3.61 -31.16 -13.48
N SER A 192 4.74 -31.84 -13.32
CA SER A 192 5.86 -31.31 -12.56
C SER A 192 6.27 -29.96 -13.12
N GLY A 193 6.65 -29.07 -12.22
CA GLY A 193 7.11 -27.74 -12.57
C GLY A 193 8.14 -27.24 -11.60
N PHE A 194 8.30 -25.93 -11.60
CA PHE A 194 9.25 -25.23 -10.77
C PHE A 194 8.55 -24.12 -10.01
N ARG A 195 8.97 -23.91 -8.76
CA ARG A 195 8.66 -22.71 -7.98
C ARG A 195 9.94 -21.99 -7.62
N ILE A 196 9.82 -20.73 -7.22
CA ILE A 196 10.99 -19.95 -6.80
C ILE A 196 11.44 -20.43 -5.42
N ALA A 197 12.73 -20.74 -5.29
CA ALA A 197 13.33 -21.10 -4.01
C ALA A 197 13.49 -19.85 -3.13
N ARG A 198 12.43 -19.51 -2.39
CA ARG A 198 12.27 -18.24 -1.65
C ARG A 198 13.51 -17.87 -0.82
N GLU A 199 14.03 -18.80 -0.01
CA GLU A 199 15.16 -18.54 0.88
C GLU A 199 16.46 -18.27 0.11
N ALA A 200 16.74 -19.08 -0.92
CA ALA A 200 17.94 -18.94 -1.75
C ALA A 200 17.91 -17.62 -2.55
N THR A 201 16.76 -17.30 -3.16
CA THR A 201 16.55 -16.06 -3.89
C THR A 201 16.67 -14.84 -2.97
N THR A 202 16.03 -14.85 -1.80
CA THR A 202 16.13 -13.75 -0.83
C THR A 202 17.56 -13.55 -0.32
N SER A 203 18.27 -14.65 -0.05
CA SER A 203 19.67 -14.60 0.40
C SER A 203 20.58 -14.01 -0.66
N ALA A 204 20.40 -14.38 -1.93
CA ALA A 204 21.15 -13.81 -3.05
C ALA A 204 20.90 -12.30 -3.20
N ILE A 205 19.65 -11.85 -3.06
CA ILE A 205 19.29 -10.43 -3.08
C ILE A 205 19.95 -9.68 -1.93
N ARG A 206 19.88 -10.21 -0.69
CA ARG A 206 20.53 -9.59 0.47
C ARG A 206 22.04 -9.43 0.27
N ALA A 207 22.70 -10.41 -0.33
CA ALA A 207 24.13 -10.32 -0.65
C ALA A 207 24.43 -9.20 -1.66
N ARG A 208 23.58 -9.00 -2.67
CA ARG A 208 23.72 -7.87 -3.62
C ARG A 208 23.49 -6.53 -2.94
N ILE A 209 22.46 -6.43 -2.12
CA ILE A 209 22.14 -5.22 -1.35
C ILE A 209 23.29 -4.83 -0.43
N ALA A 210 23.87 -5.79 0.30
CA ALA A 210 24.98 -5.52 1.23
C ALA A 210 26.20 -4.87 0.53
N ALA A 211 26.43 -5.22 -0.74
CA ALA A 211 27.52 -4.69 -1.55
C ALA A 211 27.12 -3.54 -2.50
N LEU A 212 25.82 -3.20 -2.60
CA LEU A 212 25.26 -2.39 -3.69
C LEU A 212 25.73 -2.88 -5.08
N ASP A 213 25.81 -4.21 -5.23
CA ASP A 213 26.32 -4.87 -6.44
C ASP A 213 25.20 -4.95 -7.50
N PRO A 214 25.35 -4.29 -8.67
CA PRO A 214 24.34 -4.30 -9.73
C PRO A 214 24.35 -5.60 -10.56
N ALA A 215 25.23 -6.56 -10.25
CA ALA A 215 25.29 -7.81 -10.97
C ALA A 215 23.98 -8.62 -10.88
N PRO A 216 23.61 -9.36 -11.94
CA PRO A 216 22.40 -10.17 -11.94
C PRO A 216 22.34 -11.19 -10.79
N VAL A 217 21.14 -11.33 -10.23
CA VAL A 217 20.77 -12.42 -9.33
C VAL A 217 20.30 -13.60 -10.18
N VAL A 218 20.99 -14.74 -10.08
CA VAL A 218 20.51 -15.97 -10.70
C VAL A 218 19.27 -16.44 -9.92
N LEU A 219 18.13 -16.54 -10.61
CA LEU A 219 16.89 -16.96 -9.98
C LEU A 219 17.01 -18.42 -9.54
N ALA A 220 16.97 -18.64 -8.23
CA ALA A 220 16.96 -19.98 -7.67
C ALA A 220 15.54 -20.55 -7.78
N VAL A 221 15.44 -21.72 -8.39
CA VAL A 221 14.17 -22.45 -8.52
C VAL A 221 14.34 -23.84 -7.92
N GLU A 222 13.25 -24.38 -7.41
CA GLU A 222 13.16 -25.76 -6.95
C GLU A 222 12.08 -26.49 -7.73
N ARG A 223 12.35 -27.76 -8.04
CA ARG A 223 11.38 -28.62 -8.71
C ARG A 223 10.26 -28.97 -7.72
N VAL A 224 9.03 -28.85 -8.18
CA VAL A 224 7.82 -29.24 -7.46
C VAL A 224 7.07 -30.24 -8.32
N ASP A 225 6.82 -31.41 -7.75
CA ASP A 225 5.96 -32.41 -8.37
C ASP A 225 4.52 -32.24 -7.85
N PRO A 226 3.49 -32.61 -8.64
CA PRO A 226 2.12 -32.58 -8.18
C PRO A 226 1.96 -33.38 -6.89
N SER A 227 1.25 -32.80 -5.93
CA SER A 227 1.03 -33.44 -4.63
C SER A 227 -0.01 -34.56 -4.71
N THR A 228 -0.85 -34.54 -5.75
CA THR A 228 -1.90 -35.54 -5.95
C THR A 228 -1.68 -36.34 -7.23
N THR A 229 -2.10 -37.61 -7.22
CA THR A 229 -2.05 -38.45 -8.41
C THR A 229 -3.34 -38.34 -9.22
N VAL A 230 -3.29 -38.72 -10.49
CA VAL A 230 -4.49 -38.88 -11.32
C VAL A 230 -5.47 -39.88 -10.69
N VAL A 231 -4.97 -40.90 -9.99
CA VAL A 231 -5.82 -41.89 -9.30
C VAL A 231 -6.60 -41.23 -8.17
N ASP A 232 -5.95 -40.40 -7.36
CA ASP A 232 -6.58 -39.69 -6.24
C ASP A 232 -7.61 -38.68 -6.75
N ALA A 233 -7.26 -37.90 -7.78
CA ALA A 233 -8.18 -36.96 -8.41
C ALA A 233 -9.38 -37.67 -9.08
N ARG A 234 -9.19 -38.86 -9.67
CA ARG A 234 -10.28 -39.66 -10.25
C ARG A 234 -11.28 -40.15 -9.21
N ALA A 235 -10.89 -40.29 -7.94
CA ALA A 235 -11.80 -40.68 -6.87
C ALA A 235 -12.93 -39.66 -6.63
N ALA A 236 -12.75 -38.40 -7.08
CA ALA A 236 -13.78 -37.36 -6.99
C ALA A 236 -14.87 -37.49 -8.07
N LEU A 237 -14.62 -38.19 -9.18
CA LEU A 237 -15.52 -38.23 -10.35
C LEU A 237 -16.96 -38.67 -9.99
N PRO A 238 -17.20 -39.74 -9.19
CA PRO A 238 -18.55 -40.14 -8.85
C PRO A 238 -19.32 -39.08 -8.05
N ALA A 239 -18.63 -38.26 -7.24
CA ALA A 239 -19.26 -37.18 -6.51
C ALA A 239 -19.61 -36.00 -7.43
N VAL A 240 -18.72 -35.67 -8.37
CA VAL A 240 -18.96 -34.64 -9.40
C VAL A 240 -20.12 -35.02 -10.30
N GLU A 241 -20.18 -36.27 -10.78
CA GLU A 241 -21.29 -36.78 -11.59
C GLU A 241 -22.63 -36.69 -10.86
N ARG A 242 -22.66 -37.08 -9.57
CA ARG A 242 -23.86 -36.91 -8.73
C ARG A 242 -24.25 -35.44 -8.54
N ALA A 243 -23.27 -34.54 -8.42
CA ALA A 243 -23.53 -33.11 -8.28
C ALA A 243 -24.16 -32.53 -9.56
N ILE A 244 -23.67 -32.91 -10.74
CA ILE A 244 -24.25 -32.50 -12.03
C ILE A 244 -25.67 -33.03 -12.19
N ALA A 245 -25.95 -34.25 -11.73
CA ALA A 245 -27.30 -34.82 -11.77
C ALA A 245 -28.33 -34.07 -10.89
N ARG A 246 -27.89 -33.18 -10.00
CA ARG A 246 -28.77 -32.29 -9.21
C ARG A 246 -29.14 -31.00 -9.94
N ALA A 247 -28.51 -30.72 -11.08
CA ALA A 247 -28.89 -29.60 -11.91
C ALA A 247 -30.33 -29.78 -12.46
N PRO A 248 -31.06 -28.69 -12.69
CA PRO A 248 -30.63 -27.31 -12.48
C PRO A 248 -30.67 -26.87 -11.01
N LEU A 249 -29.68 -26.09 -10.59
CA LEU A 249 -29.78 -25.32 -9.35
C LEU A 249 -30.56 -24.05 -9.63
N THR A 250 -31.35 -23.62 -8.65
CA THR A 250 -32.09 -22.37 -8.72
C THR A 250 -31.52 -21.38 -7.72
N LEU A 251 -31.09 -20.22 -8.21
CA LEU A 251 -30.77 -19.06 -7.38
C LEU A 251 -31.99 -18.12 -7.31
N THR A 252 -32.28 -17.56 -6.14
CA THR A 252 -33.42 -16.66 -5.93
C THR A 252 -33.03 -15.42 -5.14
N HIS A 253 -33.59 -14.26 -5.52
CA HIS A 253 -33.45 -13.02 -4.78
C HIS A 253 -34.56 -12.04 -5.16
N GLY A 254 -35.27 -11.45 -4.19
CA GLY A 254 -36.24 -10.38 -4.45
C GLY A 254 -37.37 -10.75 -5.43
N GLY A 255 -37.75 -12.03 -5.53
CA GLY A 255 -38.73 -12.53 -6.50
C GLY A 255 -38.16 -12.92 -7.87
N SER A 256 -36.92 -12.54 -8.16
CA SER A 256 -36.17 -13.02 -9.33
C SER A 256 -35.65 -14.44 -9.13
N ARG A 257 -35.57 -15.19 -10.23
CA ARG A 257 -35.11 -16.58 -10.26
C ARG A 257 -34.12 -16.77 -11.40
N TRP A 258 -32.96 -17.34 -11.10
CA TRP A 258 -31.94 -17.69 -12.08
C TRP A 258 -31.69 -19.20 -12.04
N THR A 259 -31.57 -19.79 -13.23
CA THR A 259 -31.34 -21.22 -13.39
C THR A 259 -29.86 -21.44 -13.71
N VAL A 260 -29.21 -22.28 -12.92
CA VAL A 260 -27.86 -22.80 -13.19
C VAL A 260 -28.05 -24.19 -13.75
N ASP A 261 -27.93 -24.32 -15.07
CA ASP A 261 -28.05 -25.60 -15.76
C ASP A 261 -26.82 -26.51 -15.53
N ALA A 262 -26.89 -27.74 -16.04
CA ALA A 262 -25.82 -28.72 -15.88
C ALA A 262 -24.49 -28.25 -16.49
N THR A 263 -24.54 -27.54 -17.61
CA THR A 263 -23.35 -27.02 -18.31
C THR A 263 -22.68 -25.92 -17.49
N THR A 264 -23.47 -24.98 -16.96
CA THR A 264 -22.99 -23.89 -16.11
C THR A 264 -22.40 -24.47 -14.82
N LEU A 265 -23.11 -25.39 -14.17
CA LEU A 265 -22.65 -26.05 -12.96
C LEU A 265 -21.37 -26.87 -13.21
N ALA A 266 -21.25 -27.54 -14.36
CA ALA A 266 -20.01 -28.23 -14.76
C ALA A 266 -18.84 -27.26 -14.94
N GLY A 267 -19.09 -26.08 -15.52
CA GLY A 267 -18.08 -25.01 -15.60
C GLY A 267 -17.58 -24.52 -14.24
N TRP A 268 -18.29 -24.82 -13.16
CA TRP A 268 -17.90 -24.44 -11.80
C TRP A 268 -17.22 -25.58 -11.03
N MET A 269 -17.15 -26.81 -11.54
CA MET A 269 -16.57 -27.92 -10.79
C MET A 269 -15.04 -27.83 -10.76
N THR A 270 -14.47 -27.99 -9.57
CA THR A 270 -13.01 -28.01 -9.37
C THR A 270 -12.59 -29.03 -8.30
N LEU A 271 -11.29 -29.23 -8.13
CA LEU A 271 -10.72 -30.01 -7.03
C LEU A 271 -10.03 -29.06 -6.04
N ARG A 272 -10.57 -28.98 -4.84
CA ARG A 272 -9.91 -28.41 -3.66
C ARG A 272 -8.79 -29.38 -3.23
N ASP A 273 -7.62 -28.83 -2.96
CA ASP A 273 -6.43 -29.58 -2.53
C ASP A 273 -6.09 -30.76 -3.47
N GLY A 274 -6.44 -30.64 -4.76
CA GLY A 274 -6.18 -31.63 -5.81
C GLY A 274 -6.96 -32.96 -5.71
N THR A 275 -7.83 -33.14 -4.71
CA THR A 275 -8.59 -34.39 -4.51
C THR A 275 -10.05 -34.21 -4.11
N THR A 276 -10.40 -33.11 -3.45
CA THR A 276 -11.75 -32.93 -2.89
C THR A 276 -12.60 -32.13 -3.88
N PRO A 277 -13.75 -32.64 -4.35
CA PRO A 277 -14.59 -31.86 -5.25
C PRO A 277 -15.10 -30.57 -4.59
N GLY A 278 -15.22 -29.52 -5.38
CA GLY A 278 -15.66 -28.20 -4.93
C GLY A 278 -16.15 -27.32 -6.07
N ILE A 279 -16.45 -26.07 -5.71
CA ILE A 279 -16.95 -25.04 -6.63
C ILE A 279 -15.86 -23.98 -6.84
N ASP A 280 -15.58 -23.67 -8.10
CA ASP A 280 -14.65 -22.63 -8.51
C ASP A 280 -15.27 -21.24 -8.28
N ARG A 281 -14.72 -20.54 -7.28
CA ARG A 281 -15.13 -19.17 -6.91
C ARG A 281 -15.03 -18.21 -8.09
N ALA A 282 -13.96 -18.28 -8.89
CA ALA A 282 -13.76 -17.36 -9.99
C ALA A 282 -14.81 -17.55 -11.10
N ALA A 283 -15.22 -18.79 -11.35
CA ALA A 283 -16.27 -19.10 -12.31
C ALA A 283 -17.67 -18.64 -11.83
N VAL A 284 -17.95 -18.77 -10.52
CA VAL A 284 -19.18 -18.21 -9.91
C VAL A 284 -19.16 -16.69 -9.96
N ASP A 285 -18.05 -16.05 -9.59
CA ASP A 285 -17.90 -14.59 -9.65
C ASP A 285 -18.15 -14.05 -11.07
N ALA A 286 -17.61 -14.73 -12.09
CA ALA A 286 -17.86 -14.39 -13.49
C ALA A 286 -19.36 -14.46 -13.84
N TYR A 287 -20.08 -15.48 -13.37
CA TYR A 287 -21.53 -15.57 -13.54
C TYR A 287 -22.27 -14.45 -12.80
N LEU A 288 -21.87 -14.13 -11.56
CA LEU A 288 -22.50 -13.09 -10.75
C LEU A 288 -22.44 -11.72 -11.43
N THR A 289 -21.40 -11.41 -12.19
CA THR A 289 -21.33 -10.14 -12.96
C THR A 289 -22.53 -9.95 -13.90
N THR A 290 -23.16 -11.04 -14.36
CA THR A 290 -24.30 -11.00 -15.28
C THR A 290 -25.64 -10.75 -14.58
N ILE A 291 -25.74 -11.04 -13.28
CA ILE A 291 -26.99 -10.93 -12.50
C ILE A 291 -26.94 -9.87 -11.39
N ALA A 292 -25.74 -9.40 -11.03
CA ALA A 292 -25.51 -8.47 -9.93
C ALA A 292 -26.32 -7.17 -10.07
N GLY A 293 -26.53 -6.66 -11.28
CA GLY A 293 -27.32 -5.43 -11.50
C GLY A 293 -28.78 -5.50 -11.04
N GLY A 294 -29.33 -6.71 -10.84
CA GLY A 294 -30.67 -6.93 -10.28
C GLY A 294 -30.69 -7.17 -8.76
N ILE A 295 -29.53 -7.16 -8.10
CA ILE A 295 -29.36 -7.57 -6.69
C ILE A 295 -28.57 -6.52 -5.91
N GLU A 296 -27.41 -6.11 -6.43
CA GLU A 296 -26.51 -5.18 -5.76
C GLU A 296 -26.98 -3.73 -5.97
N ARG A 297 -26.98 -2.96 -4.88
CA ARG A 297 -27.28 -1.52 -4.89
C ARG A 297 -26.28 -0.78 -4.02
N SER A 298 -25.72 0.31 -4.52
CA SER A 298 -24.82 1.13 -3.72
C SER A 298 -25.59 1.82 -2.59
N SER A 299 -24.95 1.97 -1.43
CA SER A 299 -25.48 2.82 -0.36
C SER A 299 -25.44 4.29 -0.77
N GLU A 300 -26.44 5.06 -0.34
CA GLU A 300 -26.49 6.51 -0.52
C GLU A 300 -26.66 7.17 0.85
N ASN A 301 -25.76 8.10 1.19
CA ASN A 301 -25.89 8.90 2.41
C ASN A 301 -27.07 9.87 2.32
N ALA A 302 -27.71 10.12 3.47
CA ALA A 302 -28.69 11.20 3.59
C ALA A 302 -28.04 12.55 3.25
N ARG A 303 -28.82 13.46 2.67
CA ARG A 303 -28.36 14.81 2.35
C ARG A 303 -29.11 15.86 3.14
N PHE A 304 -28.36 16.85 3.59
CA PHE A 304 -28.81 17.86 4.53
C PHE A 304 -28.64 19.29 3.99
N THR A 305 -29.55 20.18 4.38
CA THR A 305 -29.47 21.63 4.15
C THR A 305 -29.44 22.36 5.48
N PHE A 306 -28.89 23.57 5.51
CA PHE A 306 -28.93 24.44 6.70
C PHE A 306 -29.95 25.56 6.51
N ASP A 307 -30.90 25.65 7.43
CA ASP A 307 -31.82 26.78 7.54
C ASP A 307 -31.19 27.85 8.44
N ALA A 308 -30.70 28.92 7.82
CA ALA A 308 -30.04 30.01 8.53
C ALA A 308 -30.96 30.81 9.47
N ALA A 309 -32.28 30.82 9.22
CA ALA A 309 -33.23 31.55 10.06
C ALA A 309 -33.50 30.79 11.36
N THR A 310 -33.64 29.47 11.29
CA THR A 310 -33.87 28.62 12.47
C THR A 310 -32.60 28.05 13.09
N LYS A 311 -31.45 28.18 12.39
CA LYS A 311 -30.17 27.51 12.71
C LYS A 311 -30.32 26.00 12.86
N ARG A 312 -31.15 25.38 12.00
CA ARG A 312 -31.42 23.93 12.02
C ARG A 312 -30.99 23.28 10.72
N VAL A 313 -30.53 22.05 10.81
CA VAL A 313 -30.27 21.21 9.66
C VAL A 313 -31.58 20.54 9.22
N ARG A 314 -31.90 20.54 7.94
CA ARG A 314 -33.07 19.81 7.41
C ARG A 314 -32.59 18.75 6.45
N GLU A 315 -32.99 17.52 6.69
CA GLU A 315 -32.87 16.46 5.70
C GLU A 315 -33.68 16.85 4.46
N PHE A 316 -33.07 16.75 3.28
CA PHE A 316 -33.75 16.96 2.01
C PHE A 316 -33.68 15.74 1.08
N ARG A 317 -32.86 14.74 1.41
CA ARG A 317 -32.90 13.41 0.81
C ARG A 317 -32.59 12.33 1.85
N PRO A 318 -33.42 11.28 1.98
CA PRO A 318 -33.17 10.18 2.90
C PRO A 318 -32.01 9.32 2.44
N ALA A 319 -31.37 8.67 3.40
CA ALA A 319 -30.38 7.64 3.13
C ALA A 319 -31.01 6.44 2.43
N ARG A 320 -30.22 5.72 1.63
CA ARG A 320 -30.61 4.44 1.02
C ARG A 320 -29.58 3.40 1.42
N THR A 321 -30.05 2.34 2.09
CA THR A 321 -29.21 1.20 2.48
C THR A 321 -28.69 0.50 1.23
N GLY A 322 -27.38 0.33 1.15
CA GLY A 322 -26.71 -0.45 0.12
C GLY A 322 -26.93 -1.94 0.33
N GLN A 323 -26.60 -2.72 -0.68
CA GLN A 323 -26.77 -4.17 -0.70
C GLN A 323 -25.72 -4.75 -1.63
N ARG A 324 -24.97 -5.73 -1.15
CA ARG A 324 -24.01 -6.50 -1.95
C ARG A 324 -24.26 -7.99 -1.78
N ILE A 325 -23.86 -8.79 -2.75
CA ILE A 325 -23.92 -10.26 -2.65
C ILE A 325 -22.82 -10.74 -1.70
N ASP A 326 -23.17 -11.59 -0.75
CA ASP A 326 -22.18 -12.35 0.03
C ASP A 326 -21.64 -13.49 -0.84
N ARG A 327 -20.51 -13.23 -1.51
CA ARG A 327 -19.94 -14.17 -2.49
C ARG A 327 -19.43 -15.44 -1.82
N ASP A 328 -18.82 -15.32 -0.65
CA ASP A 328 -18.21 -16.46 0.03
C ASP A 328 -19.32 -17.37 0.60
N ASP A 329 -20.37 -16.80 1.20
CA ASP A 329 -21.53 -17.58 1.64
C ASP A 329 -22.28 -18.21 0.46
N LEU A 330 -22.45 -17.48 -0.65
CA LEU A 330 -23.11 -18.04 -1.84
C LEU A 330 -22.35 -19.25 -2.41
N VAL A 331 -21.02 -19.16 -2.52
CA VAL A 331 -20.19 -20.29 -3.01
C VAL A 331 -20.32 -21.49 -2.07
N ALA A 332 -20.35 -21.27 -0.75
CA ALA A 332 -20.57 -22.32 0.23
C ALA A 332 -21.96 -22.98 0.07
N GLN A 333 -23.02 -22.18 -0.12
CA GLN A 333 -24.37 -22.69 -0.35
C GLN A 333 -24.49 -23.48 -1.67
N ILE A 334 -23.83 -23.03 -2.74
CA ILE A 334 -23.77 -23.76 -4.02
C ILE A 334 -23.05 -25.10 -3.83
N ALA A 335 -21.92 -25.10 -3.09
CA ALA A 335 -21.19 -26.33 -2.79
C ALA A 335 -22.03 -27.32 -1.97
N ASP A 336 -22.77 -26.85 -0.98
CA ASP A 336 -23.65 -27.72 -0.17
C ASP A 336 -24.85 -28.25 -0.98
N ALA A 337 -25.42 -27.44 -1.89
CA ALA A 337 -26.48 -27.90 -2.80
C ALA A 337 -25.96 -28.95 -3.80
N ALA A 338 -24.73 -28.77 -4.30
CA ALA A 338 -24.09 -29.66 -5.26
C ALA A 338 -23.64 -30.99 -4.62
N PHE A 339 -22.99 -30.94 -3.45
CA PHE A 339 -22.31 -32.10 -2.86
C PHE A 339 -22.92 -32.59 -1.55
N GLY A 340 -23.67 -31.75 -0.84
CA GLY A 340 -24.26 -32.03 0.47
C GLY A 340 -25.69 -32.55 0.39
N SER A 341 -26.53 -32.17 1.34
CA SER A 341 -27.95 -32.58 1.40
C SER A 341 -28.93 -31.47 1.09
N ALA A 342 -28.46 -30.25 0.83
CA ALA A 342 -29.33 -29.12 0.56
C ALA A 342 -30.14 -29.30 -0.74
N VAL A 343 -31.32 -28.69 -0.74
CA VAL A 343 -32.19 -28.62 -1.91
C VAL A 343 -31.56 -27.73 -2.99
N PRO A 344 -31.84 -27.96 -4.29
CA PRO A 344 -31.32 -27.15 -5.38
C PRO A 344 -32.01 -25.77 -5.50
N LEU A 345 -32.42 -25.19 -4.38
CA LEU A 345 -33.02 -23.86 -4.27
C LEU A 345 -32.22 -23.04 -3.27
N ILE A 346 -31.48 -22.07 -3.77
CA ILE A 346 -30.53 -21.24 -3.03
C ILE A 346 -31.07 -19.80 -3.03
N THR A 347 -31.19 -19.21 -1.86
CA THR A 347 -31.47 -17.77 -1.73
C THR A 347 -30.15 -17.04 -1.72
N ILE A 348 -29.94 -16.14 -2.69
CA ILE A 348 -28.67 -15.40 -2.81
C ILE A 348 -28.48 -14.58 -1.54
N PRO A 349 -27.45 -14.88 -0.72
CA PRO A 349 -27.17 -14.14 0.49
C PRO A 349 -26.67 -12.75 0.13
N VAL A 350 -27.13 -11.76 0.91
CA VAL A 350 -26.80 -10.36 0.71
C VAL A 350 -26.37 -9.74 2.03
N VAL A 351 -25.37 -8.88 1.95
CA VAL A 351 -24.94 -8.04 3.06
C VAL A 351 -25.49 -6.63 2.81
N GLU A 352 -26.24 -6.11 3.77
CA GLU A 352 -26.65 -4.72 3.75
C GLU A 352 -25.48 -3.82 4.14
N GLU A 353 -25.31 -2.74 3.38
CA GLU A 353 -24.35 -1.69 3.71
C GLU A 353 -25.13 -0.48 4.20
N SER A 354 -25.13 -0.25 5.51
CA SER A 354 -25.77 0.93 6.08
C SER A 354 -25.13 2.20 5.52
N ALA A 355 -25.96 3.13 5.08
CA ALA A 355 -25.52 4.51 4.92
C ALA A 355 -25.03 5.03 6.28
N ALA A 356 -23.99 5.86 6.29
CA ALA A 356 -23.26 6.23 7.51
C ALA A 356 -24.09 7.03 8.54
N VAL A 357 -25.33 7.41 8.23
CA VAL A 357 -26.15 8.25 9.12
C VAL A 357 -27.64 7.88 9.00
N ASP A 358 -28.15 7.11 9.96
CA ASP A 358 -29.59 6.98 10.26
C ASP A 358 -29.94 8.00 11.34
N LEU A 359 -30.81 8.96 11.04
CA LEU A 359 -31.10 10.08 11.93
C LEU A 359 -32.56 10.07 12.34
N GLY A 360 -32.78 9.62 13.58
CA GLY A 360 -34.05 9.75 14.28
C GLY A 360 -34.49 11.20 14.49
N ALA A 361 -35.74 11.35 14.92
CA ALA A 361 -36.54 12.59 14.90
C ALA A 361 -36.02 13.80 15.74
N THR A 362 -34.93 13.67 16.49
CA THR A 362 -34.37 14.75 17.32
C THR A 362 -33.09 15.31 16.69
N ASN A 363 -33.29 16.24 15.78
CA ASN A 363 -32.28 17.04 15.08
C ASN A 363 -31.53 18.01 16.03
N ASP A 364 -30.55 17.51 16.79
CA ASP A 364 -29.59 18.27 17.59
C ASP A 364 -28.14 17.97 17.18
N PHE A 365 -27.77 18.39 15.96
CA PHE A 365 -26.42 18.17 15.42
C PHE A 365 -25.35 19.13 15.97
N GLY A 366 -25.74 20.12 16.79
CA GLY A 366 -24.82 21.14 17.30
C GLY A 366 -24.31 22.14 16.25
N ILE A 367 -24.85 22.14 15.02
CA ILE A 367 -24.41 23.03 13.93
C ILE A 367 -25.04 24.42 14.10
N ARG A 368 -24.23 25.44 14.39
CA ARG A 368 -24.70 26.80 14.74
C ARG A 368 -24.21 27.91 13.81
N GLU A 369 -23.04 27.74 13.21
CA GLU A 369 -22.34 28.78 12.47
C GLU A 369 -21.44 28.20 11.37
N LEU A 370 -20.92 29.09 10.51
CA LEU A 370 -19.98 28.74 9.47
C LEU A 370 -18.56 28.66 10.05
N LEU A 371 -17.92 27.50 9.94
CA LEU A 371 -16.54 27.30 10.41
C LEU A 371 -15.50 27.83 9.41
N GLY A 372 -15.68 27.57 8.11
CA GLY A 372 -14.74 27.99 7.07
C GLY A 372 -15.33 27.89 5.66
N ARG A 373 -14.72 28.60 4.71
CA ARG A 373 -15.16 28.67 3.30
C ARG A 373 -13.96 28.69 2.36
N GLY A 374 -13.87 27.65 1.54
CA GLY A 374 -12.99 27.64 0.37
C GLY A 374 -13.69 28.25 -0.84
N GLU A 375 -12.91 28.85 -1.74
CA GLU A 375 -13.37 29.23 -3.06
C GLU A 375 -12.25 28.99 -4.07
N SER A 376 -12.60 28.53 -5.26
CA SER A 376 -11.67 28.46 -6.39
C SER A 376 -12.39 28.67 -7.73
N SER A 377 -11.64 29.09 -8.75
CA SER A 377 -12.17 29.34 -10.09
C SER A 377 -11.71 28.26 -11.06
N PHE A 378 -12.62 27.84 -11.94
CA PHE A 378 -12.34 26.97 -13.08
C PHE A 378 -12.81 27.61 -14.39
N ALA A 379 -12.81 28.95 -14.45
CA ALA A 379 -13.13 29.72 -15.66
C ALA A 379 -12.29 29.25 -16.86
N GLY A 380 -12.92 29.15 -18.03
CA GLY A 380 -12.26 28.66 -19.25
C GLY A 380 -12.01 27.14 -19.30
N SER A 381 -12.44 26.37 -18.29
CA SER A 381 -12.26 24.92 -18.29
C SER A 381 -13.06 24.21 -19.39
N PRO A 382 -12.51 23.12 -19.97
CA PRO A 382 -13.25 22.29 -20.92
C PRO A 382 -14.53 21.70 -20.33
N LYS A 383 -15.46 21.32 -21.22
CA LYS A 383 -16.80 20.81 -20.84
C LYS A 383 -16.74 19.58 -19.93
N ASN A 384 -15.82 18.64 -20.20
CA ASN A 384 -15.69 17.42 -19.41
C ASN A 384 -15.15 17.72 -18.00
N ARG A 385 -14.11 18.56 -17.89
CA ARG A 385 -13.61 19.07 -16.60
C ARG A 385 -14.72 19.69 -15.75
N ARG A 386 -15.53 20.58 -16.33
CA ARG A 386 -16.64 21.23 -15.63
C ARG A 386 -17.71 20.25 -15.16
N HIS A 387 -18.02 19.26 -16.01
CA HIS A 387 -18.95 18.18 -15.69
C HIS A 387 -18.46 17.35 -14.50
N ASN A 388 -17.19 16.95 -14.50
CA ASN A 388 -16.58 16.18 -13.41
C ASN A 388 -16.53 16.98 -12.09
N ILE A 389 -16.16 18.26 -12.15
CA ILE A 389 -16.19 19.16 -10.98
C ILE A 389 -17.61 19.24 -10.41
N ALA A 390 -18.63 19.38 -11.26
CA ALA A 390 -20.03 19.43 -10.81
C ALA A 390 -20.47 18.11 -10.13
N ILE A 391 -20.09 16.95 -10.68
CA ILE A 391 -20.38 15.65 -10.04
C ILE A 391 -19.73 15.57 -8.67
N GLY A 392 -18.41 15.80 -8.58
CA GLY A 392 -17.68 15.75 -7.30
C GLY A 392 -18.26 16.72 -6.26
N THR A 393 -18.60 17.94 -6.69
CA THR A 393 -19.25 18.96 -5.84
C THR A 393 -20.61 18.48 -5.32
N ASN A 394 -21.45 17.94 -6.21
CA ASN A 394 -22.78 17.47 -5.84
C ASN A 394 -22.73 16.29 -4.86
N LEU A 395 -21.70 15.43 -4.97
CA LEU A 395 -21.50 14.31 -4.05
C LEU A 395 -21.17 14.79 -2.64
N LEU A 396 -20.36 15.85 -2.52
CA LEU A 396 -20.01 16.47 -1.23
C LEU A 396 -21.11 17.31 -0.60
N ASN A 397 -22.01 17.87 -1.39
CA ASN A 397 -22.99 18.80 -0.90
C ASN A 397 -24.01 18.13 0.03
N GLY A 398 -24.10 18.65 1.25
CA GLY A 398 -25.05 18.23 2.27
C GLY A 398 -24.59 17.01 3.07
N LEU A 399 -23.30 16.69 3.11
CA LEU A 399 -22.76 15.62 3.95
C LEU A 399 -22.63 16.07 5.40
N LEU A 400 -23.05 15.21 6.33
CA LEU A 400 -22.71 15.36 7.75
C LEU A 400 -21.42 14.60 8.04
N ILE A 401 -20.58 15.19 8.89
CA ILE A 401 -19.34 14.60 9.39
C ILE A 401 -19.47 14.57 10.91
N ALA A 402 -19.43 13.39 11.51
CA ALA A 402 -19.61 13.22 12.95
C ALA A 402 -18.41 13.78 13.75
N PRO A 403 -18.58 14.10 15.04
CA PRO A 403 -17.45 14.38 15.92
C PRO A 403 -16.41 13.26 15.85
N ASP A 404 -15.13 13.63 15.82
CA ASP A 404 -13.97 12.75 15.72
C ASP A 404 -13.87 11.90 14.44
N GLU A 405 -14.81 12.05 13.49
CA GLU A 405 -14.76 11.35 12.20
C GLU A 405 -13.60 11.85 11.33
N GLU A 406 -12.87 10.91 10.74
CA GLU A 406 -11.90 11.17 9.68
C GLU A 406 -12.59 11.14 8.32
N PHE A 407 -12.72 12.32 7.71
CA PHE A 407 -13.27 12.48 6.39
C PHE A 407 -12.20 12.18 5.32
N SER A 408 -12.58 11.42 4.30
CA SER A 408 -11.76 11.14 3.11
C SER A 408 -12.48 11.65 1.87
N LEU A 409 -11.83 12.55 1.13
CA LEU A 409 -12.38 13.08 -0.12
C LEU A 409 -12.51 11.97 -1.16
N VAL A 410 -11.43 11.21 -1.43
CA VAL A 410 -11.45 10.12 -2.42
C VAL A 410 -12.58 9.15 -2.12
N ARG A 411 -12.74 8.70 -0.87
CA ARG A 411 -13.85 7.82 -0.47
C ARG A 411 -15.21 8.45 -0.77
N ALA A 412 -15.41 9.73 -0.45
CA ALA A 412 -16.68 10.42 -0.66
C ALA A 412 -17.08 10.55 -2.15
N ILE A 413 -16.11 10.72 -3.05
CA ILE A 413 -16.40 10.97 -4.47
C ILE A 413 -16.15 9.76 -5.41
N SER A 414 -15.45 8.72 -4.95
CA SER A 414 -15.21 7.45 -5.69
C SER A 414 -16.49 6.60 -5.90
N PRO A 415 -16.53 5.70 -6.91
CA PRO A 415 -15.49 5.41 -7.91
C PRO A 415 -15.41 6.45 -9.03
N PHE A 416 -14.24 6.53 -9.67
CA PHE A 416 -13.93 7.47 -10.75
C PHE A 416 -14.13 6.82 -12.13
N ASP A 417 -15.37 6.52 -12.47
CA ASP A 417 -15.73 5.83 -13.71
C ASP A 417 -17.01 6.38 -14.35
N ASP A 418 -17.41 5.78 -15.46
CA ASP A 418 -18.63 6.13 -16.19
C ASP A 418 -19.91 5.75 -15.43
N THR A 419 -19.86 4.80 -14.50
CA THR A 419 -21.01 4.41 -13.67
C THR A 419 -21.48 5.56 -12.77
N ARG A 420 -20.53 6.40 -12.31
CA ARG A 420 -20.83 7.67 -11.62
C ARG A 420 -21.02 8.86 -12.55
N GLY A 421 -20.98 8.63 -13.86
CA GLY A 421 -21.17 9.64 -14.90
C GLY A 421 -19.96 10.54 -15.10
N TYR A 422 -18.78 10.20 -14.56
CA TYR A 422 -17.56 10.93 -14.84
C TYR A 422 -17.19 10.80 -16.32
N LYS A 423 -16.48 11.80 -16.83
CA LYS A 423 -16.00 11.84 -18.21
C LYS A 423 -14.48 11.86 -18.25
N GLN A 424 -13.90 11.34 -19.32
CA GLN A 424 -12.47 11.44 -19.55
C GLN A 424 -12.05 12.90 -19.73
N GLU A 425 -11.05 13.30 -18.96
CA GLU A 425 -10.45 14.62 -18.97
C GLU A 425 -9.00 14.52 -18.48
N LEU A 426 -8.18 15.52 -18.81
CA LEU A 426 -6.77 15.55 -18.46
C LEU A 426 -6.54 15.42 -16.93
N VAL A 427 -5.75 14.43 -16.55
CA VAL A 427 -5.16 14.22 -15.21
C VAL A 427 -3.64 14.31 -15.27
N ILE A 428 -3.02 14.68 -14.16
CA ILE A 428 -1.56 14.74 -14.03
C ILE A 428 -1.10 13.44 -13.35
N LYS A 429 -0.26 12.67 -14.03
CA LYS A 429 0.21 11.36 -13.60
C LYS A 429 1.66 11.14 -14.01
N GLU A 430 2.52 10.81 -13.05
CA GLU A 430 3.97 10.59 -13.29
C GLU A 430 4.63 11.71 -14.13
N GLY A 431 4.27 12.97 -13.87
CA GLY A 431 4.79 14.14 -14.60
C GLY A 431 4.24 14.31 -16.03
N LYS A 432 3.24 13.52 -16.44
CA LYS A 432 2.57 13.59 -17.74
C LYS A 432 1.09 13.97 -17.58
N THR A 433 0.50 14.48 -18.65
CA THR A 433 -0.92 14.86 -18.70
C THR A 433 -1.65 13.94 -19.67
N ILE A 434 -2.52 13.06 -19.16
CA ILE A 434 -3.25 12.07 -19.96
C ILE A 434 -4.77 12.13 -19.66
N PRO A 435 -5.66 11.78 -20.60
CA PRO A 435 -7.10 11.72 -20.31
C PRO A 435 -7.47 10.51 -19.45
N GLU A 436 -8.13 10.73 -18.32
CA GLU A 436 -8.73 9.68 -17.47
C GLU A 436 -10.09 10.14 -16.90
N PHE A 437 -10.90 9.21 -16.41
CA PHE A 437 -12.16 9.54 -15.76
C PHE A 437 -11.92 10.35 -14.48
N GLY A 438 -12.73 11.39 -14.27
CA GLY A 438 -12.61 12.25 -13.08
C GLY A 438 -11.55 13.35 -13.21
N GLY A 439 -10.93 13.56 -14.38
CA GLY A 439 -10.06 14.71 -14.61
C GLY A 439 -10.74 16.04 -14.24
N GLY A 440 -10.04 16.86 -13.44
CA GLY A 440 -10.56 18.11 -12.86
C GLY A 440 -10.91 18.06 -11.38
N LEU A 441 -11.01 16.89 -10.76
CA LEU A 441 -11.41 16.74 -9.35
C LEU A 441 -10.40 17.31 -8.35
N CYS A 442 -9.14 17.55 -8.73
CA CYS A 442 -8.20 18.31 -7.90
C CYS A 442 -8.69 19.74 -7.60
N GLN A 443 -9.59 20.31 -8.41
CA GLN A 443 -10.27 21.56 -8.09
C GLN A 443 -11.14 21.42 -6.83
N VAL A 444 -11.84 20.30 -6.68
CA VAL A 444 -12.69 20.00 -5.53
C VAL A 444 -11.83 19.81 -4.28
N ALA A 445 -10.73 19.06 -4.39
CA ALA A 445 -9.75 18.90 -3.32
C ALA A 445 -9.14 20.25 -2.87
N THR A 446 -8.75 21.07 -3.84
CA THR A 446 -8.17 22.40 -3.57
C THR A 446 -9.18 23.32 -2.88
N THR A 447 -10.44 23.37 -3.33
CA THR A 447 -11.47 24.19 -2.64
C THR A 447 -11.73 23.65 -1.23
N LEU A 448 -11.89 22.34 -1.07
CA LEU A 448 -12.17 21.73 0.22
C LEU A 448 -11.02 21.97 1.20
N PHE A 449 -9.77 21.82 0.76
CA PHE A 449 -8.59 22.12 1.55
C PHE A 449 -8.60 23.56 2.09
N ARG A 450 -8.97 24.55 1.25
CA ARG A 450 -9.09 25.94 1.69
C ARG A 450 -10.17 26.13 2.75
N ALA A 451 -11.31 25.45 2.61
CA ALA A 451 -12.39 25.49 3.59
C ALA A 451 -11.96 24.92 4.94
N VAL A 452 -11.32 23.75 4.91
CA VAL A 452 -10.80 23.04 6.08
C VAL A 452 -9.69 23.83 6.77
N LEU A 453 -8.76 24.40 5.99
CA LEU A 453 -7.69 25.25 6.49
C LEU A 453 -8.24 26.51 7.16
N GLN A 454 -9.24 27.17 6.54
CA GLN A 454 -9.88 28.34 7.14
C GLN A 454 -10.66 27.99 8.41
N ALA A 455 -11.28 26.81 8.46
CA ALA A 455 -11.97 26.30 9.63
C ALA A 455 -11.02 25.91 10.78
N GLY A 456 -9.71 25.86 10.55
CA GLY A 456 -8.72 25.49 11.56
C GLY A 456 -8.71 24.00 11.92
N LEU A 457 -9.27 23.14 11.06
CA LEU A 457 -9.37 21.71 11.32
C LEU A 457 -8.05 20.98 11.06
N PRO A 458 -7.79 19.89 11.79
CA PRO A 458 -6.61 19.05 11.59
C PRO A 458 -6.66 18.33 10.24
N VAL A 459 -5.77 18.73 9.33
CA VAL A 459 -5.51 18.03 8.06
C VAL A 459 -4.66 16.81 8.36
N LEU A 460 -5.14 15.62 8.00
CA LEU A 460 -4.46 14.36 8.22
C LEU A 460 -3.61 13.95 7.02
N GLU A 461 -4.10 14.21 5.81
CA GLU A 461 -3.39 13.97 4.57
C GLU A 461 -3.64 15.10 3.58
N ARG A 462 -2.56 15.63 3.01
CA ARG A 462 -2.60 16.61 1.92
C ARG A 462 -1.31 16.53 1.12
N THR A 463 -1.47 16.32 -0.18
CA THR A 463 -0.38 16.37 -1.16
C THR A 463 -0.59 17.55 -2.10
N ASN A 464 0.45 18.35 -2.37
CA ASN A 464 0.41 19.39 -3.40
C ASN A 464 0.66 18.81 -4.79
N HIS A 465 0.31 19.54 -5.85
CA HIS A 465 0.65 19.11 -7.22
C HIS A 465 2.18 19.08 -7.42
N ALA A 466 2.64 18.17 -8.29
CA ALA A 466 4.06 17.99 -8.62
C ALA A 466 4.72 19.23 -9.24
N TYR A 467 3.92 20.13 -9.82
CA TYR A 467 4.35 21.41 -10.34
C TYR A 467 3.28 22.47 -10.05
N ARG A 468 3.70 23.74 -10.12
CA ARG A 468 2.83 24.88 -9.88
C ARG A 468 1.68 24.93 -10.88
N VAL A 469 0.46 25.08 -10.37
CA VAL A 469 -0.76 25.17 -11.17
C VAL A 469 -1.37 26.58 -11.07
N PRO A 470 -1.14 27.48 -12.05
CA PRO A 470 -1.45 28.89 -11.91
C PRO A 470 -2.93 29.21 -11.71
N TYR A 471 -3.85 28.38 -12.24
CA TYR A 471 -5.29 28.62 -12.12
C TYR A 471 -5.87 28.29 -10.74
N TYR A 472 -5.07 27.74 -9.81
CA TYR A 472 -5.44 27.70 -8.40
C TYR A 472 -5.09 29.00 -7.67
N GLU A 473 -4.40 29.93 -8.29
CA GLU A 473 -3.98 31.16 -7.63
C GLU A 473 -4.94 32.32 -7.92
N PRO A 474 -5.11 33.24 -6.97
CA PRO A 474 -4.59 33.24 -5.59
C PRO A 474 -5.42 32.36 -4.62
N PRO A 475 -4.88 32.01 -3.43
CA PRO A 475 -3.50 32.25 -2.98
C PRO A 475 -2.54 31.13 -3.42
N VAL A 476 -1.26 31.49 -3.53
CA VAL A 476 -0.16 30.57 -3.88
C VAL A 476 0.05 29.52 -2.77
N GLY A 477 0.30 28.27 -3.15
CA GLY A 477 0.63 27.19 -2.21
C GLY A 477 -0.55 26.59 -1.43
N MET A 478 -1.78 27.04 -1.71
CA MET A 478 -3.01 26.49 -1.12
C MET A 478 -3.76 25.58 -2.09
N ASP A 479 -3.06 24.59 -2.63
CA ASP A 479 -3.58 23.53 -3.49
C ASP A 479 -3.51 22.16 -2.82
N ALA A 480 -4.39 21.26 -3.27
CA ALA A 480 -4.35 19.85 -2.90
C ALA A 480 -4.66 19.02 -4.16
N THR A 481 -3.90 17.94 -4.36
CA THR A 481 -4.14 16.96 -5.42
C THR A 481 -4.76 15.70 -4.84
N ILE A 482 -5.59 15.03 -5.64
CA ILE A 482 -6.15 13.72 -5.31
C ILE A 482 -6.05 12.80 -6.52
N TYR A 483 -5.90 11.51 -6.25
CA TYR A 483 -6.00 10.43 -7.24
C TYR A 483 -6.40 9.16 -6.49
N GLY A 484 -7.32 8.37 -7.07
CA GLY A 484 -7.89 7.23 -6.37
C GLY A 484 -7.04 5.97 -6.55
N PRO A 485 -6.62 5.28 -5.47
CA PRO A 485 -6.97 5.49 -4.05
C PRO A 485 -6.11 6.50 -3.27
N LYS A 486 -4.90 6.84 -3.74
CA LYS A 486 -4.00 7.84 -3.16
C LYS A 486 -3.27 8.63 -4.25
N PRO A 487 -2.88 9.90 -4.04
CA PRO A 487 -3.06 10.69 -2.83
C PRO A 487 -4.52 11.05 -2.54
N ASP A 488 -4.84 11.20 -1.26
CA ASP A 488 -6.16 11.67 -0.80
C ASP A 488 -6.03 13.02 -0.09
N PHE A 489 -7.15 13.69 0.09
CA PHE A 489 -7.28 14.81 1.01
C PHE A 489 -8.16 14.39 2.18
N THR A 490 -7.57 14.26 3.37
CA THR A 490 -8.26 13.81 4.58
C THR A 490 -8.11 14.81 5.72
N PHE A 491 -9.14 14.92 6.56
CA PHE A 491 -9.14 15.76 7.75
C PHE A 491 -10.03 15.15 8.83
N ARG A 492 -9.81 15.54 10.09
CA ARG A 492 -10.65 15.10 11.22
C ARG A 492 -11.55 16.24 11.69
N ASN A 493 -12.82 15.91 11.99
CA ASN A 493 -13.71 16.83 12.68
C ASN A 493 -13.45 16.79 14.20
N ASP A 494 -12.62 17.69 14.71
CA ASP A 494 -12.32 17.81 16.15
C ASP A 494 -13.18 18.86 16.88
N THR A 495 -14.30 19.28 16.28
CA THR A 495 -15.16 20.36 16.82
C THR A 495 -16.04 19.92 18.00
N GLY A 496 -16.11 18.62 18.30
CA GLY A 496 -17.01 18.05 19.31
C GLY A 496 -18.50 18.03 18.91
N HIS A 497 -18.84 18.53 17.71
CA HIS A 497 -20.19 18.55 17.15
C HIS A 497 -20.18 18.05 15.71
N HIS A 498 -21.35 17.78 15.12
CA HIS A 498 -21.39 17.42 13.72
C HIS A 498 -21.03 18.64 12.87
N MET A 499 -20.42 18.38 11.72
CA MET A 499 -20.19 19.38 10.69
C MET A 499 -21.08 19.10 9.49
N LEU A 500 -21.62 20.15 8.87
CA LEU A 500 -22.32 20.05 7.60
C LEU A 500 -21.44 20.64 6.48
N LEU A 501 -21.08 19.80 5.52
CA LEU A 501 -20.36 20.21 4.34
C LEU A 501 -21.35 20.70 3.27
N LEU A 502 -21.26 21.97 2.90
CA LEU A 502 -22.04 22.56 1.81
C LEU A 502 -21.12 22.90 0.65
N ALA A 503 -21.48 22.44 -0.55
CA ALA A 503 -20.68 22.63 -1.75
C ALA A 503 -21.60 23.00 -2.93
N ARG A 504 -21.22 24.01 -3.73
CA ARG A 504 -22.04 24.45 -4.86
C ARG A 504 -21.19 25.08 -5.95
N VAL A 505 -21.58 24.88 -7.19
CA VAL A 505 -21.03 25.62 -8.33
C VAL A 505 -21.90 26.85 -8.61
N VAL A 506 -21.28 28.03 -8.67
CA VAL A 506 -21.92 29.29 -9.08
C VAL A 506 -21.15 29.90 -10.24
N GLY A 507 -21.67 29.75 -11.46
CA GLY A 507 -20.97 30.15 -12.68
C GLY A 507 -19.69 29.32 -12.87
N ASP A 508 -18.54 29.98 -12.76
CA ASP A 508 -17.20 29.39 -12.90
C ASP A 508 -16.47 29.21 -11.56
N LYS A 509 -17.20 29.40 -10.45
CA LYS A 509 -16.68 29.29 -9.10
C LYS A 509 -17.23 28.05 -8.40
N LEU A 510 -16.36 27.37 -7.68
CA LEU A 510 -16.69 26.31 -6.72
C LEU A 510 -16.59 26.86 -5.30
#